data_AF-A0A1S8BLP9-F1
#
_entry.id   AF-A0A1S8BLP9-F1
#
_cell.length_a   1.000
_cell.length_b   1.000
_cell.length_c   1.000
_cell.angle_alpha   90.00
_cell.angle_beta   90.00
_cell.angle_gamma   90.00
#
_symmetry.space_group_name_H-M   'P 1'
#
loop_
_entity.id
_entity.type
_entity.pdbx_description
1 polymer ?
#
loop_
_entity_poly.entity_id
_entity_poly.type
_entity_poly.pdbx_seq_one_letter_code
_entity_poly.pdbx_strand_id
1 'polypeptide(L)'
;MVRAPVGVAGLCGLYNLPLLAENHADCPAYEEFLQAAFGGDESVWLRASPTVLAAKMGGERWEKGRCVVLASSAEDELVEGMQRDVMARALEERGWVRRGADGAGPDGRELVLLDIDGRHDDAWREGRGVARAIEVLIGRLFGGGPGPKEGEFF
;
A
#
# COMPACT_ATOMS: atom_id res chain seq x y z
N MET A 1 -17.99 12.69 -13.39
CA MET A 1 -16.63 12.82 -12.84
C MET A 1 -16.56 12.00 -11.56
N VAL A 2 -15.62 11.07 -11.45
CA VAL A 2 -15.46 10.20 -10.26
C VAL A 2 -14.71 10.99 -9.19
N ARG A 3 -15.22 10.98 -7.95
CA ARG A 3 -14.52 11.62 -6.81
C ARG A 3 -13.28 10.80 -6.45
N ALA A 4 -12.17 11.48 -6.15
CA ALA A 4 -10.98 10.82 -5.62
C ALA A 4 -11.32 10.06 -4.31
N PRO A 5 -10.67 8.91 -4.05
CA PRO A 5 -10.89 8.16 -2.81
C PRO A 5 -10.49 8.99 -1.59
N VAL A 6 -10.97 8.64 -0.40
CA VAL A 6 -10.53 9.28 0.86
C VAL A 6 -9.46 8.47 1.59
N GLY A 7 -9.25 7.22 1.17
CA GLY A 7 -8.14 6.39 1.60
C GLY A 7 -7.95 5.20 0.66
N VAL A 8 -6.80 4.54 0.78
CA VAL A 8 -6.38 3.41 -0.05
C VAL A 8 -5.72 2.34 0.85
N ALA A 9 -5.98 1.08 0.56
CA ALA A 9 -5.23 -0.05 1.14
C ALA A 9 -4.49 -0.76 0.01
N GLY A 10 -3.16 -0.80 0.09
CA GLY A 10 -2.30 -1.63 -0.76
C GLY A 10 -1.90 -2.89 0.00
N LEU A 11 -1.96 -4.05 -0.65
CA LEU A 11 -1.66 -5.35 -0.07
C LEU A 11 -0.63 -6.06 -0.93
N CYS A 12 0.45 -6.56 -0.33
CA CYS A 12 1.52 -7.32 -1.02
C CYS A 12 1.95 -6.65 -2.34
N GLY A 13 2.09 -5.31 -2.31
CA GLY A 13 2.16 -4.49 -3.51
C GLY A 13 3.57 -4.34 -4.08
N LEU A 14 3.63 -4.20 -5.41
CA LEU A 14 4.83 -3.83 -6.16
C LEU A 14 4.91 -2.31 -6.29
N TYR A 15 5.87 -1.68 -5.62
CA TYR A 15 5.94 -0.22 -5.54
C TYR A 15 7.18 0.38 -6.21
N ASN A 16 8.25 -0.40 -6.37
CA ASN A 16 9.48 -0.06 -7.06
C ASN A 16 9.91 -1.23 -7.95
N LEU A 17 9.66 -1.09 -9.26
CA LEU A 17 9.84 -2.17 -10.23
C LEU A 17 11.31 -2.49 -10.54
N PRO A 18 12.22 -1.50 -10.72
CA PRO A 18 13.65 -1.81 -10.80
C PRO A 18 14.17 -2.54 -9.56
N LEU A 19 13.75 -2.12 -8.37
CA LEU A 19 14.14 -2.78 -7.12
C LEU A 19 13.62 -4.22 -7.04
N LEU A 20 12.41 -4.47 -7.55
CA LEU A 20 11.87 -5.82 -7.63
C LEU A 20 12.73 -6.73 -8.54
N ALA A 21 13.13 -6.23 -9.71
CA ALA A 21 14.02 -6.97 -10.61
C ALA A 21 15.38 -7.24 -9.96
N GLU A 22 15.94 -6.25 -9.24
CA GLU A 22 17.21 -6.40 -8.52
C GLU A 22 17.12 -7.46 -7.40
N ASN A 23 16.06 -7.41 -6.58
CA ASN A 23 15.89 -8.31 -5.45
C ASN A 23 15.65 -9.77 -5.86
N HIS A 24 15.12 -10.01 -7.06
CA HIS A 24 14.84 -11.34 -7.62
C HIS A 24 15.67 -11.63 -8.88
N ALA A 25 16.88 -11.06 -8.96
CA ALA A 25 17.76 -11.22 -10.13
C ALA A 25 18.18 -12.68 -10.38
N ASP A 26 18.04 -13.57 -9.40
CA ASP A 26 18.25 -15.01 -9.52
C ASP A 26 17.06 -15.75 -10.15
N CYS A 27 15.92 -15.08 -10.33
CA CYS A 27 14.70 -15.61 -10.94
C CYS A 27 14.32 -14.82 -12.21
N PRO A 28 14.65 -15.34 -13.41
CA PRO A 28 14.42 -14.63 -14.69
C PRO A 28 12.98 -14.18 -14.92
N ALA A 29 12.01 -14.89 -14.34
CA ALA A 29 10.59 -14.59 -14.48
C ALA A 29 10.24 -13.15 -14.07
N TYR A 30 10.94 -12.56 -13.08
CA TYR A 30 10.67 -11.20 -12.62
C TYR A 30 11.02 -10.15 -13.68
N GLU A 31 12.19 -10.29 -14.29
CA GLU A 31 12.58 -9.40 -15.39
C GLU A 31 11.69 -9.64 -16.61
N GLU A 32 11.38 -10.90 -16.95
CA GLU A 32 10.57 -11.26 -18.11
C GLU A 32 9.17 -10.62 -18.06
N PHE A 33 8.48 -10.65 -16.90
CA PHE A 33 7.15 -10.04 -16.83
C PHE A 33 7.22 -8.51 -16.87
N LEU A 34 8.27 -7.89 -16.32
CA LEU A 34 8.48 -6.44 -16.41
C LEU A 34 8.76 -6.01 -17.85
N GLN A 35 9.60 -6.75 -18.56
CA GLN A 35 9.86 -6.54 -19.99
C GLN A 35 8.59 -6.74 -20.83
N ALA A 36 7.81 -7.78 -20.55
CA ALA A 36 6.55 -8.03 -21.26
C ALA A 36 5.52 -6.91 -21.03
N ALA A 37 5.45 -6.34 -19.82
CA ALA A 37 4.51 -5.29 -19.47
C ALA A 37 4.95 -3.88 -19.92
N PHE A 38 6.24 -3.57 -19.81
CA PHE A 38 6.76 -2.19 -19.93
C PHE A 38 7.88 -2.03 -20.97
N GLY A 39 8.33 -3.11 -21.60
CA GLY A 39 9.50 -3.13 -22.49
C GLY A 39 10.82 -3.23 -21.72
N GLY A 40 11.95 -3.32 -22.44
CA GLY A 40 13.28 -3.52 -21.85
C GLY A 40 14.00 -2.26 -21.34
N ASP A 41 13.33 -1.10 -21.32
CA ASP A 41 13.92 0.13 -20.79
C ASP A 41 13.55 0.29 -19.31
N GLU A 42 14.51 0.03 -18.41
CA GLU A 42 14.33 0.16 -16.96
C GLU A 42 13.88 1.55 -16.51
N SER A 43 14.17 2.60 -17.28
CA SER A 43 13.68 3.94 -16.97
C SER A 43 12.15 4.02 -17.08
N VAL A 44 11.54 3.19 -17.92
CA VAL A 44 10.08 3.03 -18.00
C VAL A 44 9.56 2.37 -16.72
N TRP A 45 10.24 1.33 -16.23
CA TRP A 45 9.86 0.61 -15.01
C TRP A 45 9.87 1.56 -13.80
N LEU A 46 10.91 2.38 -13.70
CA LEU A 46 10.98 3.40 -12.65
C LEU A 46 9.84 4.41 -12.78
N ARG A 47 9.57 4.94 -13.99
CA ARG A 47 8.45 5.89 -14.20
C ARG A 47 7.07 5.29 -13.91
N ALA A 48 6.90 3.99 -14.13
CA ALA A 48 5.68 3.25 -13.82
C ALA A 48 5.55 2.90 -12.33
N SER A 49 6.64 2.97 -11.56
CA SER A 49 6.67 2.58 -10.16
C SER A 49 5.81 3.51 -9.28
N PRO A 50 4.92 2.98 -8.43
CA PRO A 50 4.14 3.77 -7.49
C PRO A 50 4.95 4.72 -6.60
N THR A 51 6.19 4.37 -6.24
CA THR A 51 7.10 5.28 -5.49
C THR A 51 7.34 6.60 -6.21
N VAL A 52 7.51 6.59 -7.54
CA VAL A 52 7.65 7.81 -8.35
C VAL A 52 6.32 8.56 -8.43
N LEU A 53 5.21 7.83 -8.47
CA LEU A 53 3.85 8.40 -8.48
C LEU A 53 3.40 8.91 -7.11
N ALA A 54 4.12 8.61 -6.02
CA ALA A 54 3.82 9.10 -4.67
C ALA A 54 3.78 10.64 -4.60
N ALA A 55 4.52 11.33 -5.49
CA ALA A 55 4.41 12.78 -5.65
C ALA A 55 2.98 13.25 -5.95
N LYS A 56 2.14 12.41 -6.55
CA LYS A 56 0.71 12.67 -6.81
C LYS A 56 -0.21 12.29 -5.65
N MET A 57 0.31 11.62 -4.62
CA MET A 57 -0.44 11.20 -3.45
C MET A 57 -0.32 12.19 -2.28
N GLY A 58 0.43 13.29 -2.46
CA GLY A 58 0.49 14.41 -1.52
C GLY A 58 -0.73 15.31 -1.56
N GLY A 59 -0.77 16.28 -0.63
CA GLY A 59 -1.91 17.20 -0.45
C GLY A 59 -2.28 18.01 -1.69
N GLU A 60 -1.31 18.40 -2.50
CA GLU A 60 -1.52 19.21 -3.71
C GLU A 60 -2.40 18.54 -4.76
N ARG A 61 -2.37 17.20 -4.84
CA ARG A 61 -3.10 16.43 -5.86
C ARG A 61 -4.17 15.51 -5.29
N TRP A 62 -4.03 15.11 -4.03
CA TRP A 62 -4.98 14.26 -3.34
C TRP A 62 -5.52 14.94 -2.08
N GLU A 63 -6.06 16.15 -2.22
CA GLU A 63 -6.52 17.02 -1.11
C GLU A 63 -7.37 16.28 -0.05
N LYS A 64 -8.31 15.43 -0.49
CA LYS A 64 -9.21 14.68 0.41
C LYS A 64 -8.66 13.34 0.92
N GLY A 65 -7.43 13.00 0.56
CA GLY A 65 -6.75 11.80 1.05
C GLY A 65 -6.45 11.90 2.53
N ARG A 66 -6.88 10.90 3.30
CA ARG A 66 -6.76 10.87 4.77
C ARG A 66 -5.98 9.67 5.29
N CYS A 67 -6.09 8.50 4.66
CA CYS A 67 -5.44 7.28 5.15
C CYS A 67 -4.89 6.42 4.01
N VAL A 68 -3.65 5.96 4.15
CA VAL A 68 -3.05 4.90 3.32
C VAL A 68 -2.66 3.75 4.24
N VAL A 69 -3.14 2.56 3.95
CA VAL A 69 -2.68 1.32 4.59
C VAL A 69 -1.76 0.60 3.60
N LEU A 70 -0.56 0.24 4.03
CA LEU A 70 0.34 -0.64 3.30
C LEU A 70 0.48 -1.94 4.09
N ALA A 71 -0.18 -2.99 3.61
CA ALA A 71 -0.14 -4.32 4.19
C ALA A 71 0.89 -5.20 3.50
N SER A 72 1.67 -5.95 4.28
CA SER A 72 2.60 -6.98 3.79
C SER A 72 2.69 -8.13 4.78
N SER A 73 3.03 -9.30 4.27
CA SER A 73 3.36 -10.47 5.10
C SER A 73 4.86 -10.72 5.14
N ALA A 74 5.36 -11.15 6.29
CA ALA A 74 6.74 -11.63 6.42
C ALA A 74 6.94 -13.03 5.82
N GLU A 75 5.84 -13.73 5.54
CA GLU A 75 5.80 -15.06 4.92
C GLU A 75 5.59 -14.96 3.40
N ASP A 76 5.47 -13.75 2.83
CA ASP A 76 5.35 -13.50 1.40
C ASP A 76 6.63 -13.94 0.68
N GLU A 77 6.50 -14.96 -0.16
CA GLU A 77 7.58 -15.57 -0.89
C GLU A 77 7.79 -14.99 -2.30
N LEU A 78 6.90 -14.09 -2.74
CA LEU A 78 6.94 -13.48 -4.08
C LEU A 78 7.28 -11.98 -4.05
N VAL A 79 6.98 -11.30 -2.95
CA VAL A 79 7.21 -9.86 -2.83
C VAL A 79 7.85 -9.55 -1.50
N GLU A 80 9.07 -9.04 -1.55
CA GLU A 80 9.85 -8.69 -0.39
C GLU A 80 9.25 -7.48 0.36
N GLY A 81 9.36 -7.50 1.69
CA GLY A 81 8.90 -6.38 2.54
C GLY A 81 9.54 -5.03 2.19
N MET A 82 10.71 -5.03 1.52
CA MET A 82 11.38 -3.82 1.07
C MET A 82 10.50 -2.96 0.15
N GLN A 83 9.60 -3.57 -0.64
CA GLN A 83 8.63 -2.83 -1.46
C GLN A 83 7.75 -1.91 -0.60
N ARG A 84 7.20 -2.43 0.51
CA ARG A 84 6.42 -1.65 1.47
C ARG A 84 7.26 -0.51 2.05
N ASP A 85 8.51 -0.80 2.41
CA ASP A 85 9.39 0.16 3.07
C ASP A 85 9.73 1.36 2.17
N VAL A 86 10.05 1.11 0.90
CA VAL A 86 10.36 2.19 -0.05
C VAL A 86 9.12 3.02 -0.39
N MET A 87 7.94 2.40 -0.49
CA MET A 87 6.69 3.14 -0.67
C MET A 87 6.35 4.01 0.54
N ALA A 88 6.54 3.46 1.74
CA ALA A 88 6.30 4.19 2.96
C ALA A 88 7.21 5.42 3.07
N ARG A 89 8.51 5.29 2.76
CA ARG A 89 9.43 6.43 2.70
C ARG A 89 8.99 7.48 1.67
N ALA A 90 8.61 7.05 0.46
CA ALA A 90 8.15 7.94 -0.59
C ALA A 90 6.88 8.72 -0.20
N LEU A 91 5.98 8.13 0.59
CA LEU A 91 4.80 8.80 1.13
C LEU A 91 5.16 9.76 2.27
N GLU A 92 6.07 9.38 3.16
CA GLU A 92 6.55 10.25 4.25
C GLU A 92 7.16 11.56 3.73
N GLU A 93 7.98 11.48 2.67
CA GLU A 93 8.52 12.66 1.97
C GLU A 93 7.44 13.59 1.40
N ARG A 94 6.19 13.12 1.29
CA ARG A 94 5.02 13.88 0.81
C ARG A 94 4.05 14.26 1.93
N GLY A 95 4.50 14.19 3.17
CA GLY A 95 3.76 14.65 4.34
C GLY A 95 2.77 13.63 4.91
N TRP A 96 2.85 12.37 4.48
CA TRP A 96 2.14 11.29 5.18
C TRP A 96 2.86 10.96 6.47
N VAL A 97 2.13 10.78 7.56
CA VAL A 97 2.73 10.52 8.88
C VAL A 97 2.48 9.07 9.26
N ARG A 98 3.55 8.30 9.48
CA ARG A 98 3.44 6.99 10.11
C ARG A 98 2.90 7.17 11.53
N ARG A 99 1.80 6.50 11.84
CA ARG A 99 1.16 6.61 13.16
C ARG A 99 1.06 5.25 13.84
N GLY A 100 1.47 5.22 15.11
CA GLY A 100 1.01 4.21 16.07
C GLY A 100 -0.45 4.45 16.47
N ALA A 101 -0.95 3.77 17.49
CA ALA A 101 -2.35 3.92 17.93
C ALA A 101 -2.73 5.36 18.35
N ASP A 102 -1.77 6.19 18.77
CA ASP A 102 -2.06 7.40 19.54
C ASP A 102 -1.65 8.70 18.84
N GLY A 103 -2.64 9.35 18.22
CA GLY A 103 -2.60 10.77 17.88
C GLY A 103 -2.95 11.07 16.42
N ALA A 104 -3.67 12.16 16.17
CA ALA A 104 -3.98 12.64 14.81
C ALA A 104 -2.88 13.56 14.28
N GLY A 105 -2.64 13.52 12.96
CA GLY A 105 -1.85 14.54 12.26
C GLY A 105 -2.58 15.87 12.18
N PRO A 106 -1.88 16.97 11.90
CA PRO A 106 -2.55 18.21 11.56
C PRO A 106 -3.37 17.93 10.30
N ASP A 107 -4.70 17.91 10.47
CA ASP A 107 -5.73 17.75 9.44
C ASP A 107 -5.85 16.38 8.70
N GLY A 108 -5.49 15.23 9.29
CA GLY A 108 -4.15 14.66 9.17
C GLY A 108 -4.12 13.45 8.24
N ARG A 109 -3.09 13.38 7.38
CA ARG A 109 -2.79 12.23 6.52
C ARG A 109 -2.06 11.15 7.28
N GLU A 110 -2.65 9.97 7.34
CA GLU A 110 -2.14 8.84 8.08
C GLU A 110 -1.60 7.76 7.15
N LEU A 111 -0.41 7.27 7.45
CA LEU A 111 0.17 6.08 6.86
C LEU A 111 0.19 4.97 7.91
N VAL A 112 -0.47 3.86 7.62
CA VAL A 112 -0.50 2.67 8.45
C VAL A 112 0.31 1.58 7.77
N LEU A 113 1.33 1.07 8.44
CA LEU A 113 1.99 -0.16 8.05
C LEU A 113 1.31 -1.30 8.79
N LEU A 114 0.74 -2.23 8.03
CA LEU A 114 -0.02 -3.35 8.58
C LEU A 114 0.74 -4.64 8.28
N ASP A 115 1.04 -5.39 9.32
CA ASP A 115 1.49 -6.77 9.16
C ASP A 115 0.26 -7.66 9.01
N ILE A 116 0.30 -8.54 8.02
CA ILE A 116 -0.68 -9.61 7.77
C ILE A 116 0.07 -10.94 7.70
N ASP A 117 -0.64 -12.05 7.90
CA ASP A 117 -0.05 -13.40 7.91
C ASP A 117 -0.28 -14.13 6.58
N GLY A 118 0.52 -15.17 6.35
CA GLY A 118 0.38 -16.10 5.21
C GLY A 118 1.24 -15.75 4.00
N ARG A 119 1.33 -16.69 3.07
CA ARG A 119 2.05 -16.55 1.79
C ARG A 119 1.36 -15.56 0.86
N HIS A 120 2.01 -15.17 -0.23
CA HIS A 120 1.51 -14.15 -1.16
C HIS A 120 0.04 -14.37 -1.58
N ASP A 121 -0.28 -15.62 -1.95
CA ASP A 121 -1.63 -16.00 -2.39
C ASP A 121 -2.63 -16.17 -1.25
N ASP A 122 -2.18 -16.47 -0.03
CA ASP A 122 -3.06 -16.79 1.10
C ASP A 122 -3.90 -15.57 1.51
N ALA A 123 -3.29 -14.37 1.47
CA ALA A 123 -3.98 -13.11 1.73
C ALA A 123 -5.25 -12.93 0.87
N TRP A 124 -5.22 -13.44 -0.37
CA TRP A 124 -6.31 -13.37 -1.33
C TRP A 124 -7.25 -14.57 -1.25
N ARG A 125 -6.70 -15.80 -1.16
CA ARG A 125 -7.49 -17.04 -1.16
C ARG A 125 -8.34 -17.18 0.10
N GLU A 126 -7.77 -16.84 1.24
CA GLU A 126 -8.45 -16.93 2.53
C GLU A 126 -9.21 -15.66 2.88
N GLY A 127 -8.88 -14.54 2.22
CA GLY A 127 -9.52 -13.24 2.40
C GLY A 127 -9.24 -12.54 3.73
N ARG A 128 -8.56 -13.19 4.68
CA ARG A 128 -8.29 -12.64 6.02
C ARG A 128 -7.43 -11.38 5.97
N GLY A 129 -6.35 -11.40 5.19
CA GLY A 129 -5.48 -10.24 5.00
C GLY A 129 -6.21 -9.05 4.36
N VAL A 130 -7.03 -9.33 3.33
CA VAL A 130 -7.87 -8.31 2.66
C VAL A 130 -8.88 -7.70 3.63
N ALA A 131 -9.65 -8.54 4.34
CA ALA A 131 -10.64 -8.08 5.32
C ALA A 131 -9.97 -7.20 6.39
N ARG A 132 -8.83 -7.65 6.93
CA ARG A 132 -8.09 -6.92 7.96
C ARG A 132 -7.62 -5.54 7.48
N ALA A 133 -7.07 -5.44 6.27
CA ALA A 133 -6.64 -4.17 5.71
C ALA A 133 -7.81 -3.19 5.52
N ILE A 134 -8.96 -3.69 5.08
CA ILE A 134 -10.19 -2.88 4.92
C ILE A 134 -10.72 -2.42 6.28
N GLU A 135 -10.81 -3.31 7.27
CA GLU A 135 -11.24 -2.97 8.64
C GLU A 135 -10.38 -1.87 9.24
N VAL A 136 -9.05 -2.00 9.12
CA VAL A 136 -8.11 -0.97 9.59
C VAL A 136 -8.35 0.35 8.87
N LEU A 137 -8.45 0.32 7.53
CA LEU A 137 -8.69 1.55 6.75
C LEU A 137 -10.01 2.23 7.14
N ILE A 138 -11.11 1.48 7.21
CA ILE A 138 -12.43 2.01 7.59
C ILE A 138 -12.40 2.53 9.03
N GLY A 139 -11.78 1.79 9.96
CA GLY A 139 -11.62 2.19 11.36
C GLY A 139 -10.87 3.52 11.49
N ARG A 140 -9.77 3.72 10.76
CA ARG A 140 -9.05 5.00 10.74
C ARG A 140 -9.86 6.13 10.11
N LEU A 141 -10.62 5.85 9.05
CA LEU A 141 -11.37 6.88 8.33
C LEU A 141 -12.67 7.31 9.04
N PHE A 142 -13.31 6.42 9.80
CA PHE A 142 -14.69 6.58 10.28
C PHE A 142 -14.93 6.12 11.73
N GLY A 143 -13.98 5.44 12.38
CA GLY A 143 -14.13 4.86 13.73
C GLY A 143 -14.16 5.86 14.89
N GLY A 144 -14.21 7.17 14.61
CA GLY A 144 -14.42 8.23 15.61
C GLY A 144 -15.90 8.55 15.90
N GLY A 145 -16.86 7.86 15.26
CA GLY A 145 -18.29 7.88 15.60
C GLY A 145 -18.68 6.68 16.48
N PRO A 146 -19.90 6.63 17.06
CA PRO A 146 -20.35 5.45 17.79
C PRO A 146 -20.22 4.24 16.87
N GLY A 147 -19.39 3.27 17.29
CA GLY A 147 -19.14 2.07 16.50
C GLY A 147 -20.45 1.34 16.17
N PRO A 148 -20.47 0.53 15.09
CA PRO A 148 -21.62 -0.30 14.78
C PRO A 148 -21.97 -1.13 16.02
N LYS A 149 -23.25 -1.15 16.37
CA LYS A 149 -23.73 -2.00 17.47
C LYS A 149 -23.50 -3.45 17.07
N GLU A 150 -23.10 -4.29 18.01
CA GLU A 150 -23.02 -5.74 17.80
C GLU A 150 -24.30 -6.22 17.12
N GLY A 151 -24.16 -6.87 15.95
CA GLY A 151 -25.27 -7.40 15.15
C GLY A 151 -25.62 -6.65 13.86
N GLU A 152 -24.87 -5.62 13.45
CA GLU A 152 -25.14 -4.90 12.18
C GLU A 152 -24.27 -5.30 10.98
N PHE A 153 -23.46 -6.35 11.11
CA PHE A 153 -22.94 -7.06 9.95
C PHE A 153 -23.60 -8.44 9.93
N PHE A 154 -24.44 -8.65 8.91
CA PHE A 154 -25.41 -9.74 8.66
C PHE A 154 -26.85 -9.50 9.13
#